data_AF-A0A6C2URX9-F1
#
_entry.id   AF-A0A6C2URX9-F1
#
_cell.length_a   1.000
_cell.length_b   1.000
_cell.length_c   1.000
_cell.angle_alpha   90.00
_cell.angle_beta   90.00
_cell.angle_gamma   90.00
#
_symmetry.space_group_name_H-M   'P 1'
#
loop_
_entity.id
_entity.type
_entity.pdbx_description
1 polymer ?
#
loop_
_entity_poly.entity_id
_entity_poly.type
_entity_poly.pdbx_seq_one_letter_code
_entity_poly.pdbx_strand_id
1 'polypeptide(L)'
;MKKYIAALIILAACGSVFSGQVGLPMERIALPPVEGSQLVCIWDDTAGQWVGAFEDYDHAGVYDFQVPEWGKWYWIGLWDEAAGEYVFGKWIGHFIVD
;
A
#
# COMPACT_ATOMS: atom_id res chain seq x y z
N MET A 1 -11.79 34.48 -55.33
CA MET A 1 -10.97 35.39 -54.49
C MET A 1 -10.70 34.70 -53.17
N LYS A 2 -9.43 34.41 -52.85
CA LYS A 2 -8.97 33.89 -51.55
C LYS A 2 -9.27 34.92 -50.45
N LYS A 3 -9.84 34.49 -49.31
CA LYS A 3 -9.45 34.96 -47.96
C LYS A 3 -9.68 33.84 -46.93
N TYR A 4 -8.63 33.60 -46.15
CA TYR A 4 -8.48 32.62 -45.08
C TYR A 4 -9.24 33.06 -43.83
N ILE A 5 -10.00 32.17 -43.20
CA ILE A 5 -10.44 32.29 -41.80
C ILE A 5 -10.22 30.90 -41.19
N ALA A 6 -8.99 30.68 -40.75
CA ALA A 6 -8.60 30.72 -39.34
C ALA A 6 -8.90 29.37 -38.66
N ALA A 7 -7.85 28.55 -38.65
CA ALA A 7 -7.72 27.39 -37.79
C ALA A 7 -8.00 27.81 -36.34
N LEU A 8 -9.11 27.33 -35.79
CA LEU A 8 -9.42 27.41 -34.38
C LEU A 8 -10.04 26.05 -34.03
N ILE A 9 -9.71 25.55 -32.83
CA ILE A 9 -10.07 24.22 -32.31
C ILE A 9 -9.03 23.12 -32.63
N ILE A 10 -7.75 23.40 -32.39
CA ILE A 10 -6.83 22.39 -31.84
C ILE A 10 -6.04 23.06 -30.70
N LEU A 11 -6.73 23.45 -29.64
CA LEU A 11 -6.09 23.94 -28.42
C LEU A 11 -6.92 23.64 -27.16
N ALA A 12 -7.76 22.60 -27.21
CA ALA A 12 -8.54 22.12 -26.07
C ALA A 12 -8.20 20.67 -25.67
N ALA A 13 -7.24 20.02 -26.34
CA ALA A 13 -6.86 18.64 -26.06
C ALA A 13 -5.55 18.51 -25.24
N CYS A 14 -4.91 19.63 -24.85
CA CYS A 14 -3.75 19.63 -23.95
C CYS A 14 -4.12 20.02 -22.51
N GLY A 15 -5.41 19.94 -22.17
CA GLY A 15 -5.95 20.21 -20.84
C GLY A 15 -6.18 18.97 -19.99
N SER A 16 -5.66 17.79 -20.37
CA SER A 16 -5.53 16.68 -19.44
C SER A 16 -4.40 17.03 -18.47
N VAL A 17 -4.76 17.85 -17.49
CA VAL A 17 -4.00 18.13 -16.28
C VAL A 17 -3.54 16.79 -15.75
N PHE A 18 -2.23 16.51 -15.85
CA PHE A 18 -1.61 15.51 -15.00
C PHE A 18 -1.66 16.08 -13.58
N SER A 19 -2.83 15.97 -12.94
CA SER A 19 -2.90 16.01 -11.49
C SER A 19 -2.19 14.74 -11.07
N GLY A 20 -0.89 14.83 -10.80
CA GLY A 20 -0.09 13.69 -10.38
C GLY A 20 -0.69 13.16 -9.08
N GLN A 21 -1.45 12.08 -9.16
CA GLN A 21 -1.89 11.38 -7.96
C GLN A 21 -0.66 10.73 -7.34
N VAL A 22 -0.35 11.09 -6.10
CA VAL A 22 0.69 10.39 -5.34
C VAL A 22 0.22 8.94 -5.19
N GLY A 23 0.99 8.00 -5.72
CA GLY A 23 0.71 6.57 -5.61
C GLY A 23 0.71 6.10 -4.15
N LEU A 24 0.20 4.89 -3.91
CA LEU A 24 0.27 4.28 -2.58
C LEU A 24 1.71 3.86 -2.27
N PRO A 25 2.19 4.09 -1.03
CA PRO A 25 3.56 3.76 -0.66
C PRO A 25 3.75 2.24 -0.59
N MET A 26 4.96 1.82 -0.97
CA MET A 26 5.45 0.47 -0.69
C MET A 26 6.20 0.52 0.64
N GLU A 27 5.77 -0.29 1.61
CA GLU A 27 6.43 -0.40 2.91
C GLU A 27 7.27 -1.67 2.95
N ARG A 28 8.48 -1.54 3.48
CA ARG A 28 9.41 -2.65 3.71
C ARG A 28 9.69 -2.77 5.19
N ILE A 29 9.17 -3.83 5.81
CA ILE A 29 9.29 -4.06 7.25
C ILE A 29 10.36 -5.11 7.50
N ALA A 30 11.32 -4.82 8.37
CA ALA A 30 12.22 -5.83 8.90
C ALA A 30 11.47 -6.74 9.89
N LEU A 31 11.56 -8.04 9.68
CA LEU A 31 10.95 -9.06 10.53
C LEU A 31 12.03 -9.78 11.35
N PRO A 32 11.72 -10.21 12.59
CA PRO A 32 12.68 -10.92 13.41
C PRO A 32 13.04 -12.29 12.79
N PRO A 33 14.22 -12.83 13.11
CA PRO A 33 14.55 -14.21 12.78
C PRO A 33 13.61 -15.15 13.56
N VAL A 34 12.89 -16.00 12.84
CA VAL A 34 11.98 -17.02 13.36
C VAL A 34 12.18 -18.32 12.59
N GLU A 35 11.85 -19.44 13.21
CA GLU A 35 11.91 -20.78 12.62
C GLU A 35 10.52 -21.42 12.64
N GLY A 36 10.22 -22.28 11.67
CA GLY A 36 8.93 -22.97 11.59
C GLY A 36 8.03 -22.42 10.48
N SER A 37 6.71 -22.56 10.65
CA SER A 37 5.73 -21.98 9.74
C SER A 37 5.14 -20.72 10.36
N GLN A 38 5.24 -19.61 9.65
CA GLN A 38 4.73 -18.32 10.10
C GLN A 38 3.85 -17.70 9.04
N LEU A 39 2.81 -17.02 9.52
CA LEU A 39 1.89 -16.27 8.69
C LEU A 39 2.06 -14.78 8.95
N VAL A 40 2.12 -14.00 7.87
CA VAL A 40 1.96 -12.55 7.91
C VAL A 40 0.48 -12.21 7.82
N CYS A 41 0.02 -11.34 8.70
CA CYS A 41 -1.35 -10.85 8.72
C CYS A 41 -1.37 -9.33 8.87
N ILE A 42 -2.35 -8.68 8.23
CA ILE A 42 -2.48 -7.23 8.23
C ILE A 42 -3.89 -6.87 8.69
N TRP A 43 -4.01 -6.04 9.73
CA TRP A 43 -5.29 -5.56 10.25
C TRP A 43 -5.47 -4.07 9.90
N ASP A 44 -6.61 -3.72 9.30
CA ASP A 44 -7.04 -2.34 9.12
C ASP A 44 -7.83 -1.91 10.36
N ASP A 45 -7.27 -0.99 11.14
CA ASP A 45 -7.87 -0.50 12.39
C ASP A 45 -9.16 0.31 12.13
N THR A 46 -9.20 1.04 11.03
CA THR A 46 -10.35 1.88 10.67
C THR A 46 -11.52 1.01 10.23
N ALA A 47 -11.25 -0.03 9.45
CA ALA A 47 -12.27 -0.95 8.98
C ALA A 47 -12.63 -2.04 10.00
N GLY A 48 -11.77 -2.28 11.00
CA GLY A 48 -11.97 -3.31 12.01
C GLY A 48 -11.97 -4.71 11.40
N GLN A 49 -11.11 -4.96 10.41
CA GLN A 49 -11.03 -6.25 9.71
C GLN A 49 -9.61 -6.56 9.21
N TRP A 50 -9.38 -7.85 8.92
CA TRP A 50 -8.16 -8.30 8.25
C TRP A 50 -8.14 -7.85 6.79
N VAL A 51 -6.98 -7.39 6.35
CA VAL A 51 -6.69 -7.08 4.96
C VAL A 51 -6.26 -8.37 4.28
N GLY A 52 -7.13 -8.89 3.40
CA GLY A 52 -6.82 -10.08 2.61
C GLY A 52 -6.71 -11.37 3.43
N ALA A 53 -6.09 -12.38 2.80
CA ALA A 53 -5.75 -13.63 3.45
C ALA A 53 -4.40 -13.49 4.17
N PHE A 54 -4.14 -14.39 5.11
CA PHE A 54 -2.83 -14.46 5.74
C PHE A 54 -1.84 -15.10 4.76
N GLU A 55 -0.62 -14.58 4.72
CA GLU A 55 0.40 -14.97 3.74
C GLU A 55 1.50 -15.77 4.42
N ASP A 56 1.97 -16.85 3.79
CA ASP A 56 3.12 -17.60 4.29
C ASP A 56 4.37 -16.71 4.28
N TYR A 57 5.06 -16.64 5.41
CA TYR A 57 6.32 -15.92 5.51
C TYR A 57 7.48 -16.78 4.98
N ASP A 58 8.29 -16.20 4.08
CA ASP A 58 9.39 -16.88 3.40
C ASP A 58 10.73 -16.83 4.18
N HIS A 59 10.73 -16.26 5.39
CA HIS A 59 11.92 -16.06 6.23
C HIS A 59 13.01 -15.16 5.61
N ALA A 60 12.68 -14.28 4.65
CA ALA A 60 13.65 -13.38 4.03
C ALA A 60 14.22 -12.29 4.96
N GLY A 61 13.71 -12.18 6.19
CA GLY A 61 14.05 -11.14 7.16
C GLY A 61 13.33 -9.81 6.90
N VAL A 62 12.56 -9.73 5.82
CA VAL A 62 11.77 -8.57 5.43
C VAL A 62 10.43 -8.99 4.87
N TYR A 63 9.45 -8.10 4.96
CA TYR A 63 8.17 -8.22 4.27
C TYR A 63 7.86 -6.90 3.56
N ASP A 64 7.60 -6.99 2.26
CA ASP A 64 7.27 -5.87 1.40
C ASP A 64 5.78 -5.93 1.07
N PHE A 65 5.05 -4.82 1.27
CA PHE A 65 3.66 -4.73 0.86
C PHE A 65 3.27 -3.30 0.50
N GLN A 66 2.31 -3.15 -0.41
CA GLN A 66 1.75 -1.85 -0.73
C GLN A 66 0.68 -1.49 0.29
N VAL A 67 0.77 -0.30 0.88
CA VAL A 67 -0.25 0.20 1.80
C VAL A 67 -1.60 0.28 1.06
N PRO A 68 -2.69 -0.31 1.59
CA PRO A 68 -3.96 -0.35 0.88
C PRO A 68 -4.57 1.03 0.61
N GLU A 69 -4.42 1.95 1.56
CA GLU A 69 -5.00 3.28 1.50
C GLU A 69 -4.24 4.27 2.40
N TRP A 70 -4.09 5.52 1.95
CA TRP A 70 -3.58 6.63 2.75
C TRP A 70 -4.51 6.96 3.92
N GLY A 71 -3.97 7.58 4.97
CA GLY A 71 -4.76 8.14 6.06
C GLY A 71 -5.28 7.12 7.07
N LYS A 72 -4.80 5.87 7.01
CA LYS A 72 -5.21 4.78 7.89
C LYS A 72 -4.05 4.20 8.67
N TRP A 73 -4.39 3.60 9.81
CA TRP A 73 -3.49 2.77 10.60
C TRP A 73 -3.67 1.30 10.23
N TYR A 74 -2.55 0.62 10.07
CA TYR A 74 -2.51 -0.83 9.87
C TYR A 74 -1.60 -1.46 10.91
N TRP A 75 -2.02 -2.59 11.45
CA TRP A 75 -1.16 -3.47 12.24
C TRP A 75 -0.69 -4.61 11.37
N ILE A 76 0.61 -4.89 11.39
CA ILE A 76 1.24 -6.01 10.70
C ILE A 76 1.73 -6.97 11.75
N GLY A 77 1.26 -8.20 11.66
CA GLY A 77 1.58 -9.30 12.56
C GLY A 77 2.40 -10.38 11.88
N LEU A 78 3.26 -11.01 12.68
CA LEU A 78 3.81 -12.31 12.39
C LEU A 78 3.22 -13.30 13.39
N TRP A 79 2.59 -14.35 12.89
CA TRP A 79 1.91 -15.38 13.68
C TRP A 79 2.62 -16.71 13.54
N ASP A 80 2.92 -17.38 14.66
CA ASP A 80 3.44 -18.74 14.69
C ASP A 80 2.28 -19.74 14.67
N GLU A 81 2.21 -20.55 13.62
CA GLU A 81 1.11 -21.50 13.45
C GLU A 81 1.19 -22.67 14.42
N ALA A 82 2.40 -23.12 14.77
CA ALA A 82 2.61 -24.28 15.62
C ALA A 82 2.32 -23.96 17.09
N ALA A 83 2.78 -22.79 17.55
CA ALA A 83 2.52 -22.30 18.89
C ALA A 83 1.12 -21.68 19.03
N GLY A 84 0.52 -21.21 17.92
CA GLY A 84 -0.77 -20.54 17.94
C GLY A 84 -0.72 -19.18 18.63
N GLU A 85 0.38 -18.45 18.46
CA GLU A 85 0.59 -17.14 19.10
C GLU A 85 1.24 -16.14 18.14
N TYR A 86 1.07 -14.84 18.44
CA TYR A 86 1.77 -13.80 17.70
C TYR A 86 3.22 -13.67 18.21
N VAL A 87 4.17 -13.54 17.29
CA VAL A 87 5.61 -13.43 17.59
C VAL A 87 6.13 -12.01 17.41
N PHE A 88 5.49 -11.25 16.53
CA PHE A 88 5.85 -9.88 16.23
C PHE A 88 4.62 -9.08 15.82
N GLY A 89 4.66 -7.77 16.10
CA GLY A 89 3.63 -6.83 15.69
C GLY A 89 4.19 -5.43 15.51
N LYS A 90 3.78 -4.74 14.44
CA LYS A 90 4.14 -3.35 14.18
C LYS A 90 2.93 -2.57 13.68
N TRP A 91 2.69 -1.42 14.29
CA TRP A 91 1.74 -0.44 13.77
C TRP A 91 2.42 0.49 12.77
N ILE A 92 1.76 0.74 11.65
CA ILE A 92 2.18 1.72 10.65
C ILE A 92 1.00 2.61 10.27
N GLY A 93 1.31 3.85 9.91
CA GLY A 93 0.33 4.78 9.40
C GLY A 93 1.00 5.72 8.41
N HIS A 94 0.40 5.84 7.24
CA HIS A 94 0.90 6.68 6.16
C HIS A 94 -0.12 7.79 5.91
N PHE A 95 0.28 9.04 6.16
CA PHE A 95 -0.61 10.20 6.10
C PHE A 95 -0.04 11.22 5.14
N ILE A 96 -0.91 11.76 4.27
CA ILE A 96 -0.60 12.96 3.50
C ILE A 96 -0.76 14.14 4.46
N VAL A 97 0.28 14.96 4.57
CA VAL A 97 0.31 16.16 5.42
C VAL A 97 0.51 17.38 4.53
N ASP A 98 -0.15 18.48 4.87
CA ASP A 98 -0.08 19.78 4.17
C ASP A 98 1.19 20.58 4.51
#